data_AF-A0A840BZK5-F1
#
_entry.id   AF-A0A840BZK5-F1
#
_cell.length_a   1.000
_cell.length_b   1.000
_cell.length_c   1.000
_cell.angle_alpha   90.00
_cell.angle_beta   90.00
_cell.angle_gamma   90.00
#
_symmetry.space_group_name_H-M   'P 1'
#
loop_
_entity.id
_entity.type
_entity.pdbx_description
1 polymer ?
#
loop_
_entity_poly.entity_id
_entity_poly.type
_entity_poly.pdbx_seq_one_letter_code
_entity_poly.pdbx_strand_id
1 'polypeptide(L)'
;MAAWGAIASGCSTAPGDPVIRTELVRPSLPPAAREPCPAPVPLPDRSITSGEVTRWWGRDRAELRACEQRRAAAVAAIDGSASP
;
A
#
# COMPACT_ATOMS: atom_id res chain seq x y z
N MET A 1 19.26 -14.45 72.70
CA MET A 1 18.59 -13.49 71.78
C MET A 1 19.67 -12.74 71.01
N ALA A 2 19.41 -12.50 69.71
CA ALA A 2 20.19 -11.73 68.73
C ALA A 2 21.52 -12.37 68.29
N ALA A 3 21.93 -12.40 67.03
CA ALA A 3 21.45 -11.87 65.74
C ALA A 3 22.22 -12.67 64.65
N TRP A 4 21.97 -12.66 63.34
CA TRP A 4 21.94 -11.55 62.40
C TRP A 4 21.36 -12.06 61.08
N GLY A 5 20.37 -11.38 60.51
CA GLY A 5 19.86 -11.66 59.17
C GLY A 5 20.71 -10.99 58.12
N ALA A 6 21.18 -11.74 57.12
CA ALA A 6 21.85 -11.18 55.95
C ALA A 6 20.82 -10.46 55.08
N ILE A 7 20.88 -9.13 55.04
CA ILE A 7 20.08 -8.32 54.11
C ILE A 7 20.87 -8.22 52.80
N ALA A 8 20.51 -9.03 51.81
CA ALA A 8 21.06 -8.90 50.47
C ALA A 8 20.45 -7.65 49.80
N SER A 9 21.21 -6.56 49.74
CA SER A 9 20.82 -5.36 48.99
C SER A 9 21.37 -5.50 47.57
N GLY A 10 20.53 -5.92 46.63
CA GLY A 10 20.88 -5.94 45.21
C GLY A 10 20.66 -4.57 44.59
N CYS A 11 21.70 -3.97 43.98
CA CYS A 11 21.53 -2.79 43.15
C CYS A 11 20.74 -3.18 41.91
N SER A 12 19.47 -2.76 41.82
CA SER A 12 18.70 -2.85 40.58
C SER A 12 19.39 -1.97 39.54
N THR A 13 20.05 -2.57 38.54
CA THR A 13 20.50 -1.82 37.37
C THR A 13 19.26 -1.28 36.67
N ALA A 14 19.17 0.04 36.53
CA ALA A 14 18.16 0.63 35.65
C ALA A 14 18.33 0.01 34.26
N PRO A 15 17.25 -0.46 33.61
CA PRO A 15 17.35 -0.88 32.22
C PRO A 15 17.96 0.26 31.40
N GLY A 16 18.94 -0.05 30.56
CA GLY A 16 19.48 0.94 29.63
C GLY A 16 18.39 1.42 28.67
N ASP A 17 18.53 2.64 28.17
CA ASP A 17 17.60 3.19 27.18
C ASP A 17 17.54 2.30 25.93
N PRO A 18 16.36 2.08 25.34
CA PRO A 18 16.22 1.24 24.16
C PRO A 18 16.93 1.89 22.96
N VAL A 19 17.67 1.08 22.20
CA VAL A 19 18.23 1.51 20.91
C VAL A 19 17.12 1.48 19.86
N ILE A 20 16.67 2.67 19.43
CA ILE A 20 15.68 2.81 18.35
C ILE A 20 16.40 2.75 17.01
N ARG A 21 16.05 1.75 16.18
CA ARG A 21 16.50 1.64 14.80
C ARG A 21 15.33 1.78 13.84
N THR A 22 15.41 2.77 12.97
CA THR A 22 14.47 2.90 11.85
C THR A 22 14.94 2.02 10.70
N GLU A 23 14.06 1.18 10.19
CA GLU A 23 14.31 0.36 9.00
C GLU A 23 13.38 0.79 7.88
N LEU A 24 13.93 0.90 6.67
CA LEU A 24 13.14 1.08 5.47
C LEU A 24 12.60 -0.28 5.05
N VAL A 25 11.32 -0.54 5.32
CA VAL A 25 10.66 -1.77 4.92
C VAL A 25 10.13 -1.63 3.51
N ARG A 26 10.49 -2.58 2.65
CA ARG A 26 9.98 -2.62 1.28
C ARG A 26 8.51 -3.06 1.28
N PRO A 27 7.57 -2.28 0.72
CA PRO A 27 6.17 -2.67 0.68
C PRO A 27 5.96 -3.84 -0.27
N SER A 28 5.18 -4.83 0.14
CA SER A 28 4.67 -5.88 -0.76
C SER A 28 3.34 -5.47 -1.37
N LEU A 29 3.18 -5.63 -2.68
CA LEU A 29 1.88 -5.45 -3.34
C LEU A 29 1.00 -6.69 -3.17
N PRO A 30 -0.28 -6.55 -2.77
CA PRO A 30 -1.22 -7.66 -2.84
C PRO A 30 -1.49 -8.05 -4.30
N PRO A 31 -1.81 -9.32 -4.59
CA PRO A 31 -2.10 -9.79 -5.96
C PRO A 31 -3.21 -8.98 -6.65
N ALA A 32 -4.25 -8.60 -5.90
CA ALA A 32 -5.36 -7.79 -6.40
C ALA A 32 -4.92 -6.45 -7.00
N ALA A 33 -3.83 -5.84 -6.51
CA ALA A 33 -3.32 -4.59 -7.06
C ALA A 33 -2.69 -4.75 -8.44
N ARG A 34 -2.41 -5.99 -8.87
CA ARG A 34 -1.90 -6.31 -10.21
C ARG A 34 -3.02 -6.61 -11.20
N GLU A 35 -4.24 -6.86 -10.72
CA GLU A 35 -5.39 -7.16 -11.58
C GLU A 35 -5.69 -5.98 -12.52
N PRO A 36 -6.02 -6.23 -13.80
CA PRO A 36 -6.40 -5.19 -14.73
C PRO A 36 -7.60 -4.38 -14.22
N CYS A 37 -7.69 -3.12 -14.66
CA CYS A 37 -8.88 -2.31 -14.45
C CYS A 37 -10.09 -2.94 -15.16
N PRO A 38 -11.32 -2.60 -14.71
CA PRO A 38 -12.54 -3.14 -15.30
C PRO A 38 -12.58 -2.98 -16.81
N ALA A 39 -13.19 -3.96 -17.48
CA ALA A 39 -13.43 -3.85 -18.91
C ALA A 39 -14.28 -2.60 -19.23
N PRO A 40 -14.14 -2.03 -20.43
CA PRO A 40 -14.93 -0.88 -20.80
C PRO A 40 -16.43 -1.13 -20.73
N VAL A 41 -17.21 -0.10 -20.39
CA VAL A 41 -18.68 -0.23 -20.31
C VAL A 41 -19.26 -0.46 -21.71
N PRO A 42 -20.13 -1.49 -21.89
CA PRO A 42 -20.77 -1.74 -23.17
C PRO A 42 -21.72 -0.59 -23.54
N LEU A 43 -21.82 -0.33 -24.83
CA LEU A 43 -22.82 0.60 -25.34
C LEU A 43 -24.23 0.02 -25.18
N PRO A 44 -25.26 0.87 -24.95
CA PRO A 44 -26.63 0.41 -24.90
C PRO A 44 -27.09 -0.09 -26.26
N ASP A 45 -27.95 -1.10 -26.27
CA ASP A 45 -28.55 -1.67 -27.48
C ASP A 45 -29.68 -0.77 -28.01
N ARG A 46 -29.31 0.44 -28.43
CA ARG A 46 -30.17 1.43 -29.08
C ARG A 46 -29.33 2.40 -29.89
N SER A 47 -29.99 3.23 -30.71
CA SER A 47 -29.31 4.36 -31.35
C SER A 47 -28.81 5.36 -30.30
N ILE A 48 -27.63 5.93 -30.56
CA ILE A 48 -26.93 6.85 -29.67
C ILE A 48 -26.59 8.12 -30.45
N THR A 49 -26.84 9.27 -29.85
CA THR A 49 -26.50 10.56 -30.45
C THR A 49 -25.00 10.84 -30.34
N SER A 50 -24.48 11.71 -31.21
CA SER A 50 -23.07 12.15 -31.15
C SER A 50 -22.69 12.79 -29.80
N GLY A 51 -23.64 13.50 -29.18
CA GLY A 51 -23.49 14.10 -27.86
C GLY A 51 -23.37 13.05 -26.75
N GLU A 52 -24.18 12.00 -26.80
CA GLU A 52 -24.11 10.88 -25.85
C GLU A 52 -22.81 10.09 -26.00
N VAL A 53 -22.37 9.82 -27.24
CA VAL A 53 -21.08 9.16 -27.50
C VAL A 53 -19.94 9.98 -26.89
N THR A 54 -19.83 11.26 -27.23
CA THR A 54 -18.76 12.12 -26.72
C THR A 54 -18.72 12.14 -25.19
N ARG A 55 -19.89 12.24 -24.54
CA ARG A 55 -19.96 12.34 -23.08
C ARG A 55 -19.69 11.00 -22.37
N TRP A 56 -20.37 9.94 -22.77
CA TRP A 56 -20.32 8.67 -22.03
C TRP A 56 -19.15 7.80 -22.46
N TRP A 57 -18.96 7.60 -23.76
CA TRP A 57 -17.82 6.85 -24.26
C TRP A 57 -16.51 7.59 -24.00
N GLY A 58 -16.48 8.90 -24.23
CA GLY A 58 -15.29 9.71 -23.97
C GLY A 58 -14.86 9.62 -22.49
N ARG A 59 -15.82 9.74 -21.57
CA ARG A 59 -15.58 9.59 -20.13
C ARG A 59 -15.10 8.18 -19.76
N ASP A 60 -15.79 7.14 -20.22
CA ASP A 60 -15.40 5.74 -19.98
C ASP A 60 -13.95 5.47 -20.39
N ARG A 61 -13.55 5.90 -21.59
CA ARG A 61 -12.18 5.68 -22.09
C ARG A 61 -11.13 6.51 -21.37
N ALA A 62 -11.47 7.73 -20.95
CA ALA A 62 -10.57 8.56 -20.16
C ALA A 62 -10.31 7.93 -18.79
N GLU A 63 -11.36 7.49 -18.10
CA GLU A 63 -11.27 6.85 -16.79
C GLU A 63 -10.51 5.52 -16.86
N LEU A 64 -10.77 4.69 -17.87
CA LEU A 64 -10.05 3.43 -18.05
C LEU A 64 -8.55 3.66 -18.25
N ARG A 65 -8.17 4.64 -19.09
CA ARG A 65 -6.75 5.00 -19.28
C ARG A 65 -6.11 5.51 -18.01
N ALA A 66 -6.80 6.37 -17.26
CA ALA A 66 -6.30 6.91 -16.00
C ALA A 66 -6.16 5.83 -14.93
N CYS A 67 -7.07 4.85 -14.89
CA CYS A 67 -6.98 3.69 -14.01
C CYS A 67 -5.73 2.85 -14.34
N GLU A 68 -5.56 2.46 -15.60
CA GLU A 68 -4.43 1.62 -16.01
C GLU A 68 -3.08 2.32 -15.84
N GLN A 69 -3.00 3.62 -16.11
CA GLN A 69 -1.77 4.39 -15.86
C GLN A 69 -1.40 4.38 -14.38
N ARG A 70 -2.37 4.61 -13.48
CA ARG A 70 -2.13 4.60 -12.03
C ARG A 70 -1.72 3.21 -11.54
N ARG A 71 -2.41 2.17 -11.99
CA ARG A 71 -2.10 0.78 -11.64
C ARG A 71 -0.68 0.40 -12.10
N ALA A 72 -0.37 0.63 -13.38
CA ALA A 72 0.94 0.30 -13.94
C ALA A 72 2.07 1.07 -13.25
N ALA A 73 1.87 2.36 -12.95
CA ALA A 73 2.85 3.17 -12.23
C ALA A 73 3.10 2.66 -10.80
N ALA A 74 2.04 2.31 -10.07
CA ALA A 74 2.16 1.76 -8.72
C ALA A 74 2.89 0.41 -8.70
N VAL A 75 2.56 -0.48 -9.65
CA VAL A 75 3.26 -1.77 -9.81
C VAL A 75 4.72 -1.55 -10.15
N ALA A 76 5.02 -0.67 -11.11
CA ALA A 76 6.39 -0.37 -11.52
C ALA A 76 7.23 0.26 -10.40
N ALA A 77 6.65 1.15 -9.58
CA ALA A 77 7.35 1.76 -8.45
C ALA A 77 7.77 0.70 -7.41
N ILE A 78 6.88 -0.22 -7.09
CA ILE A 78 7.18 -1.29 -6.15
C ILE A 78 8.17 -2.27 -6.78
N ASP A 79 7.93 -2.77 -8.00
CA ASP A 79 8.83 -3.70 -8.66
C ASP A 79 10.22 -3.10 -8.94
N GLY A 80 10.31 -1.82 -9.25
CA GLY A 80 11.57 -1.09 -9.47
C GLY A 80 12.34 -0.78 -8.17
N SER A 81 11.66 -0.68 -7.02
CA SER A 81 12.31 -0.61 -5.71
C SER A 81 12.98 -1.93 -5.28
N ALA A 82 12.96 -2.97 -6.13
CA ALA A 82 13.57 -4.28 -5.88
C ALA A 82 15.09 -4.35 -6.03
N SER A 83 15.75 -3.29 -6.49
CA SER A 83 17.20 -3.34 -6.65
C SER A 83 17.91 -3.57 -5.31
N PRO A 84 18.98 -4.40 -5.30
CA PRO A 84 19.67 -4.83 -4.08
C PRO A 84 20.30 -3.68 -3.29
#